data_AF-A0A496WSV0-F1
#
_entry.id   AF-A0A496WSV0-F1
#
_cell.length_a   1.000
_cell.length_b   1.000
_cell.length_c   1.000
_cell.angle_alpha   90.00
_cell.angle_beta   90.00
_cell.angle_gamma   90.00
#
_symmetry.space_group_name_H-M   'P 1'
#
loop_
_entity.id
_entity.type
_entity.pdbx_description
1 polymer ?
#
loop_
_entity_poly.entity_id
_entity_poly.type
_entity_poly.pdbx_seq_one_letter_code
_entity_poly.pdbx_strand_id
1 'polypeptide(L)'
;MKNTAKLSECRKYRYALWRTWDDSKPYVMFVGLNPSTADENTDDPTLTRCINYAKSWGYGGVCMVNLFAYRATEPSDMKASNDPIGSENNKWLKKSAKEAALVVAAWGNDGSYLGRSKQVLEIIPNLSCLKLNKSGEPAHPLYQAAKLKPVPMGI
;
A
#
# COMPACT_ATOMS: atom_id res chain seq x y z
N MET A 1 -5.75 -7.80 18.02
CA MET A 1 -5.11 -7.36 16.75
C MET A 1 -4.01 -6.39 17.13
N LYS A 2 -2.75 -6.64 16.72
CA LYS A 2 -1.65 -5.70 16.93
C LYS A 2 -1.71 -4.63 15.83
N ASN A 3 -1.72 -3.37 16.25
CA ASN A 3 -1.84 -2.21 15.37
C ASN A 3 -0.62 -1.32 15.59
N THR A 4 0.21 -1.15 14.57
CA THR A 4 1.39 -0.28 14.64
C THR A 4 1.50 0.55 13.38
N ALA A 5 2.14 1.71 13.47
CA ALA A 5 2.43 2.56 12.33
C ALA A 5 3.84 3.14 12.45
N LYS A 6 4.50 3.33 11.32
CA LYS A 6 5.67 4.19 11.25
C LYS A 6 5.29 5.51 10.60
N LEU A 7 5.38 6.58 11.38
CA LEU A 7 5.24 7.96 10.95
C LEU A 7 6.61 8.65 10.98
N SER A 8 6.75 9.73 10.21
CA SER A 8 7.81 10.71 10.43
C SER A 8 7.59 11.45 11.75
N GLU A 9 8.64 12.07 12.31
CA GLU A 9 8.55 12.87 13.54
C GLU A 9 7.54 14.02 13.41
N CYS A 10 7.52 14.69 12.25
CA CYS A 10 6.55 15.74 11.95
C CYS A 10 5.13 15.22 11.67
N ARG A 11 4.92 13.89 11.67
CA ARG A 11 3.66 13.19 11.37
C ARG A 11 3.02 13.49 10.02
N LYS A 12 3.67 14.26 9.14
CA LYS A 12 3.23 14.52 7.76
C LYS A 12 3.36 13.31 6.86
N TYR A 13 4.23 12.36 7.20
CA TYR A 13 4.48 11.16 6.40
C TYR A 13 4.12 9.89 7.17
N ARG A 14 3.44 8.95 6.51
CA ARG A 14 3.23 7.57 7.00
C ARG A 14 3.94 6.61 6.07
N TYR A 15 5.00 6.00 6.58
CA TYR A 15 5.82 5.07 5.80
C TYR A 15 5.26 3.66 5.78
N ALA A 16 4.60 3.23 6.86
CA ALA A 16 3.97 1.92 6.93
C ALA A 16 2.90 1.86 8.03
N LEU A 17 1.90 1.00 7.86
CA LEU A 17 0.82 0.74 8.80
C LEU A 17 0.55 -0.75 8.83
N TRP A 18 0.60 -1.36 10.01
CA TRP A 18 0.36 -2.79 10.20
C TRP A 18 -0.95 -3.05 10.93
N ARG A 19 -1.57 -4.17 10.53
CA ARG A 19 -2.67 -4.82 11.24
C ARG A 19 -2.37 -6.31 11.27
N THR A 20 -2.11 -6.85 12.45
CA THR A 20 -1.80 -8.28 12.62
C THR A 20 -2.82 -8.93 13.52
N TRP A 21 -3.49 -9.96 13.02
CA TRP A 21 -4.49 -10.75 13.76
C TRP A 21 -3.99 -12.14 14.14
N ASP A 22 -2.95 -12.64 13.48
CA ASP A 22 -2.33 -13.93 13.78
C ASP A 22 -0.82 -13.84 13.49
N ASP A 23 -0.01 -13.69 14.55
CA ASP A 23 1.45 -13.55 14.43
C ASP A 23 2.16 -14.85 14.03
N SER A 24 1.45 -15.99 14.01
CA SER A 24 2.02 -17.27 13.57
C SER A 24 2.07 -17.41 12.04
N LYS A 25 1.45 -16.47 11.31
CA LYS A 25 1.33 -16.48 9.85
C LYS A 25 1.97 -15.24 9.23
N PRO A 26 2.46 -15.34 7.98
CA PRO A 26 3.04 -14.19 7.30
C PRO A 26 1.99 -13.12 6.99
N TYR A 27 2.45 -11.91 6.66
CA TYR A 27 1.59 -10.80 6.23
C TYR A 27 1.65 -10.55 4.72
N VAL A 28 0.61 -9.88 4.21
CA VAL A 28 0.57 -9.33 2.85
C VAL A 28 0.87 -7.85 2.89
N MET A 29 1.81 -7.39 2.06
CA MET A 29 2.03 -5.98 1.84
C MET A 29 1.12 -5.47 0.72
N PHE A 30 0.44 -4.35 0.95
CA PHE A 30 -0.30 -3.64 -0.09
C PHE A 30 0.35 -2.28 -0.33
N VAL A 31 0.53 -1.93 -1.61
CA VAL A 31 1.10 -0.64 -2.03
C VAL A 31 -0.03 0.23 -2.59
N GLY A 32 -0.48 1.19 -1.78
CA GLY A 32 -1.47 2.20 -2.15
C GLY A 32 -0.85 3.44 -2.79
N LEU A 33 -1.68 4.44 -3.10
CA LEU A 33 -1.23 5.70 -3.69
C LEU A 33 -0.57 6.60 -2.65
N ASN A 34 -1.36 7.06 -1.68
CA ASN A 34 -0.96 7.92 -0.58
C ASN A 34 -1.76 7.54 0.67
N PRO A 35 -1.17 7.69 1.88
CA PRO A 35 -1.88 7.45 3.10
C PRO A 35 -2.97 8.50 3.31
N SER A 36 -4.18 8.04 3.61
CA SER A 36 -5.23 8.89 4.16
C SER A 36 -4.82 9.41 5.55
N THR A 37 -5.54 10.43 6.03
CA THR A 37 -5.33 10.98 7.38
C THR A 37 -5.77 10.01 8.48
N ALA A 38 -6.39 8.88 8.13
CA ALA A 38 -6.80 7.82 9.05
C ALA A 38 -5.65 7.51 10.03
N ASP A 39 -5.98 7.68 11.31
CA ASP A 39 -5.07 7.53 12.43
C ASP A 39 -4.77 6.05 12.70
N GLU A 40 -3.97 5.79 13.73
CA GLU A 40 -3.66 4.43 14.16
C GLU A 40 -4.88 3.64 14.68
N ASN A 41 -6.01 4.31 14.90
CA ASN A 41 -7.19 3.79 15.61
C ASN A 41 -8.38 3.47 14.69
N THR A 42 -8.48 4.11 13.52
CA THR A 42 -9.63 3.97 12.63
C THR A 42 -9.22 3.32 11.31
N ASP A 43 -9.81 2.17 10.99
CA ASP A 43 -9.59 1.51 9.71
C ASP A 43 -10.46 2.16 8.62
N ASP A 44 -9.82 2.69 7.58
CA ASP A 44 -10.55 3.21 6.42
C ASP A 44 -11.10 2.07 5.53
N PRO A 45 -12.03 2.37 4.60
CA PRO A 45 -12.61 1.35 3.72
C PRO A 45 -11.59 0.57 2.90
N THR A 46 -10.48 1.21 2.52
CA THR A 46 -9.39 0.60 1.75
C THR A 46 -8.64 -0.42 2.60
N LEU A 47 -8.24 -0.05 3.82
CA LEU A 47 -7.56 -0.94 4.75
C LEU A 47 -8.45 -2.13 5.12
N THR A 48 -9.72 -1.87 5.41
CA THR A 48 -10.71 -2.94 5.68
C THR A 48 -10.78 -3.92 4.51
N ARG A 49 -10.75 -3.40 3.27
CA ARG A 49 -10.76 -4.24 2.07
C ARG A 49 -9.50 -5.09 1.95
N CYS A 50 -8.32 -4.52 2.18
CA CYS A 50 -7.04 -5.23 2.17
C CYS A 50 -6.96 -6.31 3.26
N ILE A 51 -7.44 -6.03 4.47
CA ILE A 51 -7.54 -7.01 5.57
C ILE A 51 -8.39 -8.20 5.14
N ASN A 52 -9.56 -7.95 4.55
CA ASN A 52 -10.48 -9.02 4.14
C ASN A 52 -9.89 -9.90 3.03
N TYR A 53 -9.15 -9.32 2.08
CA TYR A 53 -8.39 -10.08 1.09
C TYR A 53 -7.32 -10.95 1.75
N ALA A 54 -6.46 -10.36 2.58
CA ALA A 54 -5.39 -11.11 3.24
C ALA A 54 -5.93 -12.25 4.13
N LYS A 55 -7.04 -12.03 4.85
CA LYS A 55 -7.74 -13.10 5.59
C LYS A 55 -8.26 -14.20 4.67
N SER A 56 -8.91 -13.86 3.56
CA SER A 56 -9.46 -14.86 2.63
C SER A 56 -8.37 -15.66 1.91
N TRP A 57 -7.16 -15.11 1.80
CA TRP A 57 -5.99 -15.80 1.27
C TRP A 57 -5.17 -16.55 2.35
N GLY A 58 -5.59 -16.52 3.61
CA GLY A 58 -5.00 -17.30 4.70
C GLY A 58 -3.81 -16.65 5.42
N TYR A 59 -3.59 -15.35 5.27
CA TYR A 59 -2.49 -14.62 5.93
C TYR A 59 -2.85 -14.17 7.36
N GLY A 60 -1.82 -13.78 8.13
CA GLY A 60 -1.92 -13.35 9.53
C GLY A 60 -1.98 -11.84 9.74
N GLY A 61 -1.67 -11.06 8.71
CA GLY A 61 -1.68 -9.60 8.81
C GLY A 61 -1.59 -8.89 7.46
N VAL A 62 -1.69 -7.56 7.51
CA VAL A 62 -1.36 -6.67 6.41
C VAL A 62 -0.33 -5.62 6.81
N CYS A 63 0.49 -5.20 5.84
CA CYS A 63 1.31 -3.99 5.90
C CYS A 63 0.87 -3.06 4.76
N MET A 64 0.24 -1.94 5.09
CA MET A 64 -0.05 -0.88 4.11
C MET A 64 1.15 0.05 4.00
N VAL A 65 1.68 0.17 2.79
CA VAL A 65 2.64 1.21 2.39
C VAL A 65 2.08 1.97 1.19
N ASN A 66 2.75 3.03 0.74
CA ASN A 66 2.25 3.85 -0.36
C ASN A 66 3.36 4.30 -1.31
N LEU A 67 3.00 4.57 -2.56
CA LEU A 67 3.88 5.21 -3.53
C LEU A 67 4.41 6.55 -3.00
N PHE A 68 3.53 7.33 -2.36
CA PHE A 68 3.82 8.61 -1.74
C PHE A 68 3.54 8.51 -0.24
N ALA A 69 4.48 8.89 0.63
CA ALA A 69 4.27 8.77 2.08
C ALA A 69 3.50 9.95 2.67
N TYR A 70 3.35 11.07 1.94
CA TYR A 70 2.66 12.26 2.44
C TYR A 70 1.19 11.96 2.74
N ARG A 71 0.76 12.28 3.96
CA ARG A 71 -0.59 12.03 4.44
C ARG A 71 -1.54 13.10 3.92
N ALA A 72 -2.53 12.65 3.16
CA ALA A 72 -3.59 13.47 2.61
C ALA A 72 -4.81 12.58 2.37
N THR A 73 -6.01 13.11 2.61
CA THR A 73 -7.25 12.40 2.24
C THR A 73 -7.40 12.35 0.72
N GLU A 74 -7.19 13.49 0.06
CA GLU A 74 -7.34 13.61 -1.39
C GLU A 74 -5.98 13.53 -2.11
N PRO A 75 -5.90 12.79 -3.24
CA PRO A 75 -4.68 12.73 -4.05
C PRO A 75 -4.20 14.09 -4.56
N SER A 76 -5.11 15.06 -4.75
CA SER A 76 -4.75 16.42 -5.17
C SER A 76 -3.86 17.13 -4.14
N ASP A 77 -4.13 16.94 -2.85
CA ASP A 77 -3.36 17.57 -1.77
C ASP A 77 -1.99 16.92 -1.62
N MET A 78 -1.91 15.60 -1.86
CA MET A 78 -0.64 14.91 -1.98
C MET A 78 0.17 15.47 -3.15
N LYS A 79 -0.43 15.63 -4.33
CA LYS A 79 0.25 16.19 -5.52
C LYS A 79 0.66 17.66 -5.33
N ALA A 80 -0.03 18.40 -4.48
CA ALA A 80 0.31 19.80 -4.16
C ALA A 80 1.45 19.93 -3.13
N SER A 81 1.84 18.85 -2.46
CA SER A 81 2.96 18.86 -1.52
C SER A 81 4.30 19.02 -2.24
N ASN A 82 5.22 19.80 -1.66
CA ASN A 82 6.57 20.00 -2.20
C ASN A 82 7.43 18.72 -2.18
N ASP A 83 7.18 17.83 -1.21
CA ASP A 83 7.81 16.51 -1.13
C ASP A 83 6.73 15.48 -0.79
N PRO A 84 6.02 14.92 -1.80
CA PRO A 84 4.99 13.93 -1.55
C PRO A 84 5.56 12.53 -1.27
N ILE A 85 6.78 12.26 -1.74
CA ILE A 85 7.42 10.95 -1.62
C ILE A 85 7.82 10.72 -0.17
N GLY A 86 8.49 11.68 0.46
CA GLY A 86 9.04 11.58 1.81
C GLY A 86 10.38 10.84 1.84
N SER A 87 11.35 11.43 2.53
CA SER A 87 12.76 11.01 2.55
C SER A 87 13.00 9.51 2.87
N GLU A 88 12.29 8.93 3.83
CA GLU A 88 12.45 7.51 4.21
C GLU A 88 11.56 6.53 3.42
N ASN A 89 10.72 7.01 2.49
CA ASN A 89 9.69 6.15 1.89
C ASN A 89 10.28 4.96 1.11
N ASN A 90 11.33 5.19 0.30
CA ASN A 90 12.00 4.12 -0.43
C ASN A 90 12.62 3.05 0.49
N LYS A 91 13.12 3.46 1.65
CA LYS A 91 13.68 2.56 2.67
C LYS A 91 12.59 1.66 3.24
N TRP A 92 11.42 2.22 3.54
CA TRP A 92 10.28 1.45 4.05
C TRP A 92 9.63 0.56 2.98
N LEU A 93 9.54 1.00 1.73
CA LEU A 93 9.13 0.15 0.61
C LEU A 93 9.99 -1.11 0.51
N LYS A 94 11.33 -0.95 0.49
CA LYS A 94 12.27 -2.09 0.43
C LYS A 94 12.17 -2.99 1.65
N LYS A 95 12.16 -2.40 2.85
CA LYS A 95 12.10 -3.14 4.11
C LYS A 95 10.82 -3.98 4.20
N SER A 96 9.66 -3.35 4.02
CA SER A 96 8.38 -4.02 4.12
C SER A 96 8.18 -5.08 3.04
N ALA A 97 8.74 -4.87 1.84
CA ALA A 97 8.67 -5.87 0.76
C ALA A 97 9.50 -7.11 1.05
N LYS A 98 10.69 -6.94 1.65
CA LYS A 98 11.58 -8.05 2.01
C LYS A 98 10.97 -8.98 3.06
N GLU A 99 10.19 -8.44 3.99
CA GLU A 99 9.58 -9.18 5.10
C GLU A 99 8.18 -9.73 4.75
N ALA A 100 7.57 -9.28 3.65
CA ALA A 100 6.25 -9.73 3.22
C ALA A 100 6.32 -11.07 2.46
N ALA A 101 5.31 -11.94 2.65
CA ALA A 101 5.19 -13.15 1.84
C ALA A 101 4.56 -12.87 0.46
N LEU A 102 3.83 -11.77 0.32
CA LEU A 102 3.21 -11.33 -0.91
C LEU A 102 3.15 -9.80 -0.92
N VAL A 103 3.46 -9.19 -2.07
CA VAL A 103 3.32 -7.75 -2.28
C VAL A 103 2.28 -7.49 -3.39
N VAL A 104 1.24 -6.73 -3.05
CA VAL A 104 0.12 -6.39 -3.93
C VAL A 104 0.13 -4.90 -4.23
N ALA A 105 0.35 -4.56 -5.49
CA ALA A 105 0.17 -3.22 -6.02
C ALA A 105 -1.32 -2.86 -6.15
N ALA A 106 -1.71 -1.68 -5.67
CA ALA A 106 -3.12 -1.28 -5.58
C ALA A 106 -3.32 0.25 -5.59
N TRP A 107 -2.44 0.99 -6.28
CA TRP A 107 -2.36 2.46 -6.19
C TRP A 107 -3.24 3.24 -7.19
N GLY A 108 -3.95 2.58 -8.10
CA GLY A 108 -4.86 3.25 -9.03
C GLY A 108 -4.15 4.09 -10.10
N ASN A 109 -4.92 4.85 -10.89
CA ASN A 109 -4.42 5.52 -12.10
C ASN A 109 -3.39 6.63 -11.83
N ASP A 110 -3.43 7.22 -10.64
CA ASP A 110 -2.54 8.32 -10.27
C ASP A 110 -1.11 7.89 -9.91
N GLY A 111 -0.82 6.58 -9.92
CA GLY A 111 0.50 6.07 -9.58
C GLY A 111 1.62 6.54 -10.51
N SER A 112 1.28 6.89 -11.75
CA SER A 112 2.21 7.42 -12.76
C SER A 112 2.70 8.85 -12.46
N TYR A 113 2.08 9.55 -11.51
CA TYR A 113 2.51 10.89 -11.10
C TYR A 113 4.00 10.88 -10.72
N LEU A 114 4.78 11.84 -11.23
CA LEU A 114 6.25 11.91 -11.08
C LEU A 114 7.01 10.64 -11.56
N GLY A 115 6.40 9.79 -12.38
CA GLY A 115 6.96 8.49 -12.79
C GLY A 115 7.07 7.49 -11.63
N ARG A 116 6.31 7.71 -10.54
CA ARG A 116 6.53 7.01 -9.27
C ARG A 116 6.23 5.52 -9.34
N SER A 117 5.19 5.10 -10.05
CA SER A 117 4.87 3.68 -10.25
C SER A 117 6.06 2.94 -10.84
N LYS A 118 6.67 3.46 -11.91
CA LYS A 118 7.88 2.88 -12.55
C LYS A 118 9.05 2.75 -11.58
N GLN A 119 9.36 3.80 -10.82
CA GLN A 119 10.44 3.75 -9.81
C GLN A 119 10.18 2.67 -8.75
N VAL A 120 8.93 2.50 -8.30
CA VAL A 120 8.59 1.48 -7.30
C VAL A 120 8.63 0.07 -7.89
N LEU A 121 8.30 -0.11 -9.17
CA LEU A 121 8.50 -1.38 -9.88
C LEU A 121 9.98 -1.79 -9.91
N GLU A 122 10.90 -0.84 -10.10
CA GLU A 122 12.35 -1.10 -10.03
C GLU A 122 12.81 -1.43 -8.60
N ILE A 123 12.18 -0.85 -7.58
CA ILE A 123 12.48 -1.11 -6.17
C ILE A 123 11.94 -2.49 -5.72
N ILE A 124 10.78 -2.91 -6.24
CA ILE A 124 10.06 -4.13 -5.88
C ILE A 124 9.66 -4.87 -7.17
N PRO A 125 10.52 -5.73 -7.73
CA PRO A 125 10.27 -6.32 -9.05
C PRO A 125 9.15 -7.38 -9.06
N ASN A 126 8.91 -8.07 -7.94
CA ASN A 126 7.97 -9.19 -7.86
C ASN A 126 6.60 -8.76 -7.31
N LEU A 127 5.96 -7.82 -7.98
CA LEU A 127 4.63 -7.32 -7.58
C LEU A 127 3.52 -8.16 -8.19
N SER A 128 2.47 -8.37 -7.41
CA SER A 128 1.18 -8.85 -7.89
C SER A 128 0.16 -7.71 -7.88
N CYS A 129 -0.97 -7.88 -8.57
CA CYS A 129 -2.09 -6.97 -8.49
C CYS A 129 -3.41 -7.76 -8.49
N LEU A 130 -4.51 -7.12 -8.08
CA LEU A 130 -5.84 -7.73 -8.19
C LEU A 130 -6.39 -7.63 -9.62
N LYS A 131 -6.06 -6.53 -10.29
CA LYS A 131 -6.51 -6.17 -11.63
C LYS A 131 -5.66 -5.02 -12.14
N LEU A 132 -5.45 -4.94 -13.45
CA LEU A 132 -4.92 -3.75 -14.12
C LEU A 132 -6.07 -2.91 -14.69
N ASN A 133 -5.97 -1.59 -14.53
CA ASN A 133 -6.81 -0.63 -15.22
C ASN A 133 -6.42 -0.53 -16.70
N LYS A 134 -7.26 0.12 -17.51
CA LYS A 134 -6.97 0.40 -18.93
C LYS A 134 -5.68 1.22 -19.13
N SER A 135 -5.28 1.98 -18.12
CA SER A 135 -4.03 2.75 -18.07
C SER A 135 -2.77 1.89 -17.93
N GLY A 136 -2.91 0.60 -17.61
CA GLY A 136 -1.80 -0.27 -17.22
C GLY A 136 -1.45 -0.19 -15.72
N GLU A 137 -2.07 0.72 -14.96
CA GLU A 137 -1.85 0.83 -13.52
C GLU A 137 -2.71 -0.16 -12.72
N PRO A 138 -2.23 -0.70 -11.59
CA PRO A 138 -2.97 -1.61 -10.73
C PRO A 138 -4.19 -0.93 -10.11
N ALA A 139 -5.35 -1.58 -10.22
CA ALA A 139 -6.61 -1.04 -9.77
C ALA A 139 -6.67 -0.90 -8.25
N HIS A 140 -7.30 0.18 -7.79
CA HIS A 140 -7.57 0.40 -6.36
C HIS A 140 -8.49 -0.71 -5.80
N PRO A 141 -8.26 -1.22 -4.58
CA PRO A 141 -8.88 -2.47 -4.12
C PRO A 141 -10.35 -2.31 -3.73
N LEU A 142 -10.77 -1.09 -3.36
CA LEU A 142 -12.10 -0.80 -2.78
C LEU A 142 -13.26 -1.33 -3.63
N TYR A 143 -13.18 -1.19 -4.96
CA TYR A 143 -14.25 -1.57 -5.88
C TYR A 143 -14.02 -2.91 -6.59
N GLN A 144 -12.98 -3.66 -6.21
CA GLN A 144 -12.70 -4.97 -6.81
C GLN A 144 -13.53 -6.07 -6.14
N ALA A 145 -13.77 -7.21 -6.80
CA ALA A 145 -14.57 -8.30 -6.25
C ALA A 145 -13.85 -9.04 -5.11
N ALA A 146 -14.56 -9.36 -4.03
CA ALA A 146 -13.98 -9.92 -2.80
C ALA A 146 -13.27 -11.28 -2.98
N LYS A 147 -13.63 -12.03 -4.02
CA LYS A 147 -13.09 -13.36 -4.32
C LYS A 147 -11.82 -13.35 -5.19
N LEU A 148 -11.34 -12.17 -5.58
CA LEU A 148 -10.13 -12.08 -6.40
C LEU A 148 -8.92 -12.65 -5.65
N LYS A 149 -8.06 -13.30 -6.43
CA LYS A 149 -6.71 -13.67 -6.01
C LYS A 149 -5.71 -12.76 -6.73
N PRO A 150 -4.61 -12.41 -6.08
CA PRO A 150 -3.57 -11.59 -6.69
C PRO A 150 -2.92 -12.38 -7.83
N VAL A 151 -2.66 -11.72 -8.95
CA VAL A 151 -1.93 -12.27 -10.10
C VAL A 151 -0.63 -11.49 -10.27
N PRO A 152 0.46 -12.14 -10.73
CA PRO A 152 1.70 -11.42 -11.05
C PRO A 152 1.40 -10.25 -11.99
N MET A 153 2.00 -9.08 -11.71
CA MET A 153 1.97 -7.98 -12.67
C MET A 153 2.85 -8.40 -13.85
N GLY A 154 2.23 -8.67 -14.99
CA GLY A 154 2.97 -8.84 -16.25
C GLY A 154 3.52 -7.49 -16.67
N ILE A 155 4.83 -7.31 -16.53
CA ILE A 155 5.58 -6.13 -16.96
C ILE A 155 6.73 -6.63 -17.83
#